data_AF-A0A316NRC9-F1
#
_entry.id   AF-A0A316NRC9-F1
#
_cell.length_a   1.000
_cell.length_b   1.000
_cell.length_c   1.000
_cell.angle_alpha   90.00
_cell.angle_beta   90.00
_cell.angle_gamma   90.00
#
_symmetry.space_group_name_H-M   'P 1'
#
loop_
_entity.id
_entity.type
_entity.pdbx_description
1 polymer ?
#
loop_
_entity_poly.entity_id
_entity_poly.type
_entity_poly.pdbx_seq_one_letter_code
_entity_poly.pdbx_strand_id
1 'polypeptide(L)'
;MNDLFGSIFGLFQNIYGIPLSNFMYEDGRLYSQIGMAMVVVSIVVCAVFYYVINHPALNSWKGWGMSLLINSVINFLMSWLRVLGIYNSGAMVETNLSNGEAVPIDVSTFDIVNFGVATAIVSAVFYVLISFFIKRKSVNCSHYPHIK
;
A
#
# COMPACT_ATOMS: atom_id res chain seq x y z
N MET A 1 6.92 11.54 -8.69
CA MET A 1 6.49 10.60 -7.62
C MET A 1 5.59 9.51 -8.17
N ASN A 2 4.72 9.81 -9.14
CA ASN A 2 3.88 8.79 -9.79
C ASN A 2 4.70 7.68 -10.43
N ASP A 3 5.80 7.99 -11.12
CA ASP A 3 6.67 6.97 -11.75
C ASP A 3 7.31 6.02 -10.73
N LEU A 4 7.63 6.51 -9.53
CA LEU A 4 8.29 5.73 -8.49
C LEU A 4 7.30 4.73 -7.88
N PHE A 5 6.10 5.20 -7.52
CA PHE A 5 5.03 4.32 -7.04
C PHE A 5 4.50 3.41 -8.16
N GLY A 6 4.33 3.94 -9.37
CA GLY A 6 3.92 3.18 -10.55
C GLY A 6 4.89 2.05 -10.88
N SER A 7 6.20 2.28 -10.76
CA SER A 7 7.20 1.21 -10.92
C SER A 7 7.08 0.14 -9.82
N ILE A 8 6.86 0.54 -8.57
CA ILE A 8 6.72 -0.39 -7.44
C ILE A 8 5.43 -1.22 -7.56
N PHE A 9 4.30 -0.58 -7.83
CA PHE A 9 3.03 -1.27 -8.04
C PHE A 9 3.00 -2.07 -9.35
N GLY A 10 3.77 -1.64 -10.36
CA GLY A 10 3.95 -2.35 -11.63
C GLY A 10 4.60 -3.73 -11.47
N LEU A 11 5.40 -3.96 -10.42
CA LEU A 11 5.91 -5.29 -10.08
C LEU A 11 4.79 -6.30 -9.76
N PHE A 12 3.63 -5.78 -9.31
CA PHE A 12 2.47 -6.58 -8.92
C PHE A 12 1.35 -6.53 -9.96
N GLN A 13 1.59 -5.97 -11.16
CA GLN A 13 0.58 -5.84 -12.23
C GLN A 13 -0.07 -7.17 -12.64
N ASN A 14 0.64 -8.29 -12.49
CA ASN A 14 0.11 -9.64 -12.75
C ASN A 14 -0.95 -10.08 -11.73
N ILE A 15 -1.07 -9.41 -10.59
CA ILE A 15 -2.02 -9.75 -9.52
C ILE A 15 -3.36 -9.06 -9.75
N TYR A 16 -3.35 -7.78 -10.13
CA TYR A 16 -4.56 -6.95 -10.25
C TYR A 16 -4.92 -6.55 -11.67
N GLY A 17 -4.14 -6.99 -12.67
CA GLY A 17 -4.45 -6.78 -14.07
C GLY A 17 -3.76 -5.56 -14.70
N ILE A 18 -3.34 -5.73 -15.95
CA ILE A 18 -2.72 -4.68 -16.79
C ILE A 18 -3.69 -3.51 -17.06
N PRO A 19 -4.99 -3.72 -17.34
CA PRO A 19 -5.91 -2.61 -17.64
C PRO A 19 -6.04 -1.62 -16.47
N LEU A 20 -6.17 -2.15 -15.25
CA LEU A 20 -6.20 -1.33 -14.04
C LEU A 20 -4.87 -0.62 -13.79
N SER A 21 -3.74 -1.28 -14.10
CA SER A 21 -2.41 -0.68 -13.97
C SER A 21 -2.23 0.54 -14.87
N ASN A 22 -2.61 0.41 -16.15
CA ASN A 22 -2.49 1.47 -17.14
C ASN A 22 -3.34 2.68 -16.77
N PHE A 23 -4.60 2.46 -16.37
CA PHE A 23 -5.48 3.54 -15.92
C PHE A 23 -4.90 4.36 -14.77
N MET A 24 -4.37 3.67 -13.75
CA MET A 24 -3.78 4.34 -12.60
C MET A 24 -2.49 5.10 -12.94
N TYR A 25 -1.78 4.66 -13.98
CA TYR A 25 -0.59 5.32 -14.49
C TYR A 25 -0.94 6.57 -15.29
N GLU A 26 -1.91 6.46 -16.19
CA GLU A 26 -2.39 7.53 -17.08
C GLU A 26 -3.04 8.69 -16.31
N ASP A 27 -3.76 8.41 -15.23
CA ASP A 27 -4.32 9.46 -14.36
C ASP A 27 -3.23 10.36 -13.74
N GLY A 28 -1.99 9.87 -13.64
CA GLY A 28 -0.85 10.68 -13.19
C GLY A 28 -0.84 10.99 -11.68
N ARG A 29 -1.94 10.76 -10.95
CA ARG A 29 -2.10 11.17 -9.55
C ARG A 29 -2.50 10.02 -8.64
N LEU A 30 -3.26 9.04 -9.12
CA LEU A 30 -3.76 7.94 -8.30
C LEU A 30 -2.67 7.10 -7.63
N TYR A 31 -1.65 6.65 -8.38
CA TYR A 31 -0.53 5.90 -7.79
C TYR A 31 0.21 6.71 -6.73
N SER A 32 0.47 7.99 -7.00
CA SER A 32 1.14 8.86 -6.05
C SER A 32 0.30 9.11 -4.79
N GLN A 33 -1.01 9.27 -4.92
CA GLN A 33 -1.91 9.47 -3.77
C GLN A 33 -1.94 8.22 -2.88
N ILE A 34 -2.14 7.05 -3.48
CA ILE A 34 -2.22 5.78 -2.75
C ILE A 34 -0.86 5.43 -2.13
N GLY A 35 0.22 5.60 -2.88
CA GLY A 35 1.58 5.37 -2.40
C GLY A 35 1.99 6.29 -1.25
N MET A 36 1.68 7.58 -1.32
CA MET A 36 1.97 8.51 -0.22
C MET A 36 1.12 8.24 1.00
N ALA A 37 -0.19 7.99 0.83
CA ALA A 37 -1.07 7.62 1.93
C ALA A 37 -0.54 6.36 2.64
N MET A 38 -0.07 5.38 1.88
CA MET A 38 0.51 4.15 2.41
C MET A 38 1.74 4.39 3.27
N VAL A 39 2.66 5.24 2.79
CA VAL A 39 3.87 5.60 3.55
C VAL A 39 3.49 6.33 4.84
N VAL A 40 2.58 7.31 4.78
CA VAL A 40 2.13 8.08 5.96
C VAL A 40 1.49 7.16 7.00
N VAL A 41 0.56 6.29 6.60
CA VAL A 41 -0.08 5.31 7.50
C VAL A 41 0.97 4.39 8.12
N SER A 42 1.92 3.90 7.32
CA SER A 42 2.99 3.02 7.82
C SER A 42 3.88 3.70 8.84
N ILE A 43 4.20 4.99 8.66
CA ILE A 43 4.95 5.79 9.64
C ILE A 43 4.12 5.97 10.93
N VAL A 44 2.84 6.31 10.81
CA VAL A 44 1.96 6.53 11.97
C VAL A 44 1.80 5.25 12.79
N VAL A 45 1.50 4.11 12.15
CA VAL A 45 1.36 2.82 12.83
C VAL A 45 2.68 2.42 13.50
N CYS A 46 3.81 2.61 12.82
CA CYS A 46 5.12 2.33 13.38
C CYS A 46 5.42 3.24 14.60
N ALA A 47 5.11 4.53 14.51
CA ALA A 47 5.29 5.47 15.61
C ALA A 47 4.41 5.11 16.83
N VAL A 48 3.15 4.74 16.60
CA VAL A 48 2.25 4.29 17.68
C VAL A 48 2.81 3.02 18.34
N PHE A 49 3.30 2.06 17.55
CA PHE A 49 3.86 0.83 18.08
C PHE A 49 5.12 1.08 18.94
N TYR A 50 6.07 1.88 18.44
CA TYR A 50 7.35 2.10 19.13
C TYR A 50 7.29 3.14 20.26
N TYR A 51 6.45 4.17 20.16
CA TYR A 51 6.44 5.28 21.14
C TYR A 51 5.24 5.27 22.08
N VAL A 52 4.05 4.86 21.63
CA VAL A 52 2.83 4.90 22.45
C VAL A 52 2.63 3.59 23.19
N ILE A 53 2.74 2.47 22.48
CA ILE A 53 2.46 1.16 23.07
C ILE A 53 3.57 0.75 24.03
N ASN A 54 4.85 1.04 23.75
CA ASN A 54 6.06 0.84 24.57
C ASN A 54 5.92 -0.07 25.82
N HIS A 55 5.35 -1.27 25.63
CA HIS A 55 4.98 -2.19 26.71
C HIS A 55 5.89 -3.43 26.62
N PRO A 56 6.58 -3.83 27.72
CA PRO A 56 7.56 -4.92 27.69
C PRO A 56 7.03 -6.25 27.13
N ALA A 57 5.74 -6.53 27.33
CA ALA A 57 5.07 -7.75 26.84
C ALA A 57 4.78 -7.75 25.32
N LEU A 58 4.63 -6.58 24.70
CA LEU A 58 4.39 -6.41 23.26
C LEU A 58 5.70 -6.16 22.48
N ASN A 59 6.82 -5.98 23.19
CA ASN A 59 8.16 -5.85 22.64
C ASN A 59 8.78 -7.22 22.27
N SER A 60 7.98 -8.09 21.66
CA SER A 60 8.38 -9.41 21.15
C SER A 60 8.14 -9.48 19.64
N TRP A 61 8.81 -10.42 18.96
CA TRP A 61 8.61 -10.67 17.52
C TRP A 61 7.13 -10.83 17.15
N LYS A 62 6.32 -11.38 18.06
CA LYS A 62 4.88 -11.56 17.90
C LYS A 62 4.12 -10.23 17.90
N GLY A 63 4.49 -9.29 18.78
CA GLY A 63 3.91 -7.94 18.81
C GLY A 63 4.28 -7.13 17.57
N TRP A 64 5.53 -7.24 17.11
CA TRP A 64 5.97 -6.62 15.85
C TRP A 64 5.23 -7.21 14.64
N GLY A 65 5.11 -8.54 14.56
CA GLY A 65 4.34 -9.21 13.51
C GLY A 65 2.86 -8.79 13.50
N MET A 66 2.24 -8.63 14.68
CA MET A 66 0.88 -8.11 14.79
C MET A 66 0.77 -6.66 14.31
N SER A 67 1.75 -5.81 14.62
CA SER A 67 1.78 -4.41 14.15
C SER A 67 1.93 -4.31 12.64
N LEU A 68 2.73 -5.20 12.03
CA LEU A 68 2.87 -5.32 10.58
C LEU A 68 1.55 -5.77 9.96
N LEU A 69 0.90 -6.78 10.54
CA LEU A 69 -0.40 -7.26 10.06
C LEU A 69 -1.46 -6.15 10.10
N ILE A 70 -1.54 -5.39 11.20
CA ILE A 70 -2.46 -4.26 11.33
C ILE A 70 -2.16 -3.20 10.27
N ASN A 71 -0.87 -2.87 10.06
CA ASN A 71 -0.48 -1.93 9.00
C ASN A 71 -0.95 -2.40 7.62
N SER A 72 -0.70 -3.67 7.29
CA SER A 72 -1.10 -4.24 6.00
C SER A 72 -2.62 -4.25 5.81
N VAL A 73 -3.39 -4.56 6.86
CA VAL A 73 -4.86 -4.54 6.81
C VAL A 73 -5.40 -3.12 6.60
N ILE A 74 -4.86 -2.13 7.30
CA ILE A 74 -5.29 -0.73 7.13
C ILE A 74 -5.00 -0.26 5.70
N ASN A 75 -3.80 -0.53 5.19
CA ASN A 75 -3.41 -0.15 3.84
C ASN A 75 -4.22 -0.86 2.76
N PHE A 76 -4.53 -2.16 2.96
CA PHE A 76 -5.44 -2.93 2.12
C PHE A 76 -6.81 -2.27 2.03
N LEU A 77 -7.44 -1.98 3.19
CA LEU A 77 -8.78 -1.40 3.24
C LEU A 77 -8.81 -0.01 2.60
N MET A 78 -7.81 0.83 2.87
CA MET A 78 -7.74 2.18 2.31
C MET A 78 -7.62 2.17 0.78
N SER A 79 -6.73 1.36 0.22
CA SER A 79 -6.55 1.32 -1.23
C SER A 79 -7.74 0.66 -1.92
N TRP A 80 -8.28 -0.42 -1.35
CA TRP A 80 -9.49 -1.06 -1.85
C TRP A 80 -10.68 -0.11 -1.87
N LEU A 81 -11.01 0.54 -0.75
CA LEU A 81 -12.15 1.46 -0.67
C LEU A 81 -11.99 2.65 -1.63
N ARG A 82 -10.75 3.13 -1.82
CA ARG A 82 -10.49 4.24 -2.74
C ARG A 82 -10.75 3.83 -4.20
N VAL A 83 -10.20 2.69 -4.63
CA VAL A 83 -10.36 2.19 -5.99
C VAL A 83 -11.82 1.77 -6.26
N LEU A 84 -12.48 1.14 -5.28
CA LEU A 84 -13.90 0.80 -5.35
C LEU A 84 -14.79 2.05 -5.48
N GLY A 85 -14.45 3.14 -4.78
CA GLY A 85 -15.17 4.41 -4.91
C GLY A 85 -15.07 5.00 -6.32
N ILE A 86 -13.92 4.87 -6.97
CA ILE A 86 -13.71 5.32 -8.35
C ILE A 86 -14.48 4.42 -9.33
N TYR A 87 -14.44 3.10 -9.12
CA TYR A 87 -15.21 2.14 -9.91
C TYR A 87 -16.72 2.43 -9.85
N ASN A 88 -17.27 2.60 -8.65
CA ASN A 88 -18.69 2.90 -8.46
C ASN A 88 -19.11 4.27 -9.02
N SER A 89 -18.17 5.21 -9.15
CA SER A 89 -18.44 6.52 -9.77
C SER A 89 -18.46 6.47 -11.30
N GLY A 90 -18.13 5.33 -11.92
CA GLY A 90 -18.07 5.18 -13.38
C GLY A 90 -16.90 5.91 -14.03
N ALA A 91 -15.93 6.38 -13.25
CA ALA A 91 -14.78 7.15 -13.74
C ALA A 91 -13.64 6.28 -14.30
N MET A 92 -13.76 4.94 -14.25
CA MET A 92 -12.81 4.00 -14.86
C MET A 92 -13.10 3.84 -16.36
N VAL A 93 -12.78 4.89 -17.11
CA VAL A 93 -12.89 4.92 -18.56
C VAL A 93 -11.52 5.17 -19.18
N GLU A 94 -11.21 4.43 -20.24
CA GLU A 94 -10.02 4.60 -21.07
C GLU A 94 -10.41 5.33 -22.35
N THR A 95 -9.55 6.24 -22.81
CA THR A 95 -9.79 7.02 -24.02
C THR A 95 -9.35 6.21 -25.23
N ASN A 96 -10.29 5.82 -26.09
CA ASN A 96 -9.98 5.04 -27.28
C ASN A 96 -9.16 5.87 -28.28
N LEU A 97 -7.90 5.49 -28.52
CA LEU A 97 -6.95 6.22 -29.37
C LEU A 97 -7.41 6.42 -30.83
N SER A 98 -8.36 5.63 -31.32
CA SER A 98 -8.88 5.73 -32.69
C SER A 98 -10.02 6.76 -32.84
N ASN A 99 -10.84 6.97 -31.80
CA ASN A 99 -12.11 7.71 -31.91
C ASN A 99 -12.29 8.79 -30.82
N GLY A 100 -11.43 8.84 -29.81
CA GLY A 100 -11.54 9.76 -28.67
C GLY A 100 -12.70 9.48 -27.71
N GLU A 101 -13.42 8.36 -27.89
CA GLU A 101 -14.54 7.97 -27.02
C GLU A 101 -14.04 7.31 -25.73
N ALA A 102 -14.70 7.64 -24.62
CA ALA A 102 -14.46 7.05 -23.31
C ALA A 102 -15.11 5.65 -23.26
N VAL A 103 -14.31 4.60 -23.29
CA VAL A 103 -14.78 3.21 -23.18
C VAL A 103 -14.50 2.70 -21.78
N PRO A 104 -15.47 2.05 -21.10
CA PRO A 104 -15.24 1.48 -19.79
C PRO A 104 -14.17 0.39 -19.87
N ILE A 105 -13.21 0.46 -18.95
CA ILE A 105 -12.10 -0.49 -18.91
C ILE A 105 -12.64 -1.85 -18.45
N ASP A 106 -12.12 -2.94 -19.03
CA ASP A 106 -12.42 -4.31 -18.60
C ASP A 106 -11.74 -4.59 -17.24
N VAL A 107 -12.34 -4.08 -16.16
CA VAL A 107 -11.90 -4.27 -14.78
C VAL A 107 -13.02 -4.97 -14.01
N SER A 108 -12.69 -6.14 -13.47
CA SER A 108 -13.58 -6.87 -12.58
C SER A 108 -13.45 -6.38 -11.14
N THR A 109 -14.47 -6.58 -10.33
CA THR A 109 -14.38 -6.35 -8.87
C THR A 109 -13.26 -7.18 -8.23
N PHE A 110 -12.88 -8.31 -8.84
CA PHE A 110 -11.78 -9.14 -8.38
C PHE A 110 -10.40 -8.45 -8.53
N ASP A 111 -10.20 -7.72 -9.62
CA ASP A 111 -8.97 -6.95 -9.89
C ASP A 111 -8.77 -5.83 -8.86
N ILE A 112 -9.87 -5.20 -8.45
CA ILE A 112 -9.88 -4.16 -7.41
C ILE A 112 -9.47 -4.73 -6.05
N VAL A 113 -9.99 -5.89 -5.67
CA VAL A 113 -9.59 -6.57 -4.42
C VAL A 113 -8.12 -6.97 -4.47
N ASN A 114 -7.68 -7.50 -5.62
CA ASN A 114 -6.28 -7.88 -5.85
C ASN A 114 -5.32 -6.68 -5.79
N PHE A 115 -5.76 -5.50 -6.23
CA PHE A 115 -5.00 -4.27 -6.06
C PHE A 115 -4.83 -3.91 -4.57
N GLY A 116 -5.89 -4.10 -3.78
CA GLY A 116 -5.82 -4.04 -2.33
C GLY A 116 -4.74 -4.96 -1.78
N VAL A 117 -4.73 -6.24 -2.21
CA VAL A 117 -3.75 -7.25 -1.76
C VAL A 117 -2.33 -6.83 -2.14
N ALA A 118 -2.11 -6.37 -3.37
CA ALA A 118 -0.81 -5.85 -3.80
C ALA A 118 -0.34 -4.69 -2.91
N THR A 119 -1.25 -3.78 -2.56
CA THR A 119 -0.95 -2.67 -1.62
C THR A 119 -0.60 -3.18 -0.22
N ALA A 120 -1.29 -4.22 0.26
CA ALA A 120 -1.00 -4.83 1.56
C ALA A 120 0.44 -5.39 1.60
N ILE A 121 0.86 -6.07 0.54
CA ILE A 121 2.22 -6.63 0.40
C ILE A 121 3.26 -5.51 0.33
N VAL A 122 3.05 -4.51 -0.53
CA VAL A 122 3.97 -3.37 -0.66
C VAL A 122 4.10 -2.62 0.67
N SER A 123 2.98 -2.37 1.36
CA SER A 123 2.98 -1.72 2.66
C SER A 123 3.71 -2.53 3.75
N ALA A 124 3.64 -3.87 3.70
CA ALA A 124 4.41 -4.73 4.60
C ALA A 124 5.92 -4.53 4.39
N VAL A 125 6.38 -4.51 3.14
CA VAL A 125 7.79 -4.28 2.81
C VAL A 125 8.23 -2.89 3.29
N PHE A 126 7.44 -1.86 3.02
CA PHE A 126 7.73 -0.50 3.50
C PHE A 126 7.77 -0.41 5.03
N TYR A 127 6.84 -1.07 5.72
CA TYR A 127 6.82 -1.12 7.18
C TYR A 127 8.08 -1.79 7.74
N VAL A 128 8.52 -2.89 7.13
CA VAL A 128 9.78 -3.56 7.49
C VAL A 128 10.96 -2.60 7.32
N LEU A 129 11.07 -1.93 6.17
CA LEU A 129 12.12 -0.94 5.91
C LEU A 129 12.11 0.20 6.93
N ILE A 130 10.95 0.82 7.18
CA ILE A 130 10.77 1.91 8.15
C ILE A 130 11.13 1.43 9.56
N SER A 131 10.73 0.21 9.94
CA SER A 131 11.06 -0.35 11.24
C SER A 131 12.56 -0.48 11.46
N PHE A 132 13.35 -0.83 10.43
CA PHE A 132 14.82 -0.85 10.52
C PHE A 132 15.42 0.55 10.72
N PHE A 133 14.86 1.59 10.11
CA PHE A 133 15.32 2.97 10.32
C PHE A 133 14.97 3.49 11.72
N ILE A 134 13.76 3.24 12.21
CA ILE A 134 13.30 3.68 13.54
C ILE A 134 14.04 2.92 14.66
N LYS A 135 14.40 1.64 14.43
CA LYS A 135 15.27 0.84 15.31
C LYS A 135 16.58 1.57 15.64
N ARG A 136 17.12 2.37 14.71
CA ARG A 136 18.40 3.09 14.86
C ARG A 136 18.33 4.32 15.80
N LYS A 137 17.13 4.81 16.13
CA LYS A 137 16.91 5.97 17.01
C LYS A 137 16.33 5.62 18.40
N SER A 138 15.93 4.37 18.66
CA SER A 138 15.36 3.96 19.96
C SER A 138 16.44 3.40 20.90
N VAL A 139 16.59 4.04 22.07
CA VAL A 139 17.63 3.71 23.08
C VAL A 139 17.30 2.41 23.86
N ASN A 140 16.02 1.99 23.93
CA ASN A 140 15.58 0.80 24.68
C ASN A 140 15.16 -0.42 23.82
N CYS A 141 15.01 -0.27 22.49
CA CYS A 141 14.50 -1.31 21.59
C CYS A 141 15.50 -1.75 20.51
N SER A 142 16.79 -1.78 20.82
CA SER A 142 17.84 -2.12 19.84
C SER A 142 17.87 -3.59 19.41
N HIS A 143 17.12 -4.48 20.07
CA HIS A 143 17.31 -5.93 19.97
C HIS A 143 16.48 -6.66 18.89
N TYR A 144 15.47 -6.06 18.24
CA TYR A 144 14.63 -6.80 17.28
C TYR A 144 14.44 -6.08 15.94
N PRO A 145 14.52 -6.77 14.78
CA PRO A 145 14.78 -8.22 14.60
C PRO A 145 16.20 -8.62 15.02
N HIS A 146 16.33 -9.78 15.67
CA HIS A 146 17.59 -10.49 15.86
C HIS A 146 17.66 -11.56 14.76
N ILE A 147 18.56 -11.38 13.81
CA ILE A 147 18.97 -12.47 12.91
C ILE A 147 20.08 -13.19 13.67
N LYS A 148 19.91 -14.50 13.91
CA LYS A 148 21.01 -15.37 14.36
C LYS A 148 21.87 -15.72 13.15
#